data_AF-A0A3D5J6B4-F1
#
_entry.id   AF-A0A3D5J6B4-F1
#
_cell.length_a   1.000
_cell.length_b   1.000
_cell.length_c   1.000
_cell.angle_alpha   90.00
_cell.angle_beta   90.00
_cell.angle_gamma   90.00
#
_symmetry.space_group_name_H-M   'P 1'
#
loop_
_entity.id
_entity.type
_entity.pdbx_description
1 polymer ?
#
loop_
_entity_poly.entity_id
_entity_poly.type
_entity_poly.pdbx_seq_one_letter_code
_entity_poly.pdbx_strand_id
1 'polypeptide(L)'
;MKHIRNFCIIAHIDHGKSTLADRLLDFTGSVTEREKQAQLLDNMDLERERGITIKSHAIQMDYVHEGEHYTLNLIDTPGHVDFSYEVSRSIAACEGALLVVDAAQSIQAQTISNLYLALENDLEIIPVLNKVDLPSANPEEVTDDIVDLLGCDPDDVIPASAKTGIGIEEILHAIITKIPAPSGKVDAPLRALIFDSVYNPFRGVETFFRVINGSIKKNQHIKFVATGKDYSADEVGTLKLIQHPKQEIKTGDVGYLITGIKDAREVKVGDTITDAKNPTTEAVAGFEDVKPMVFAGIYPVDTEDYEELRASMEKLQLNDASLVFTPESSAALGFGFRCGFLGMLHLEIIQERLEREFDMTVITTVPNVSYNAYTNKHPDEVILVNNPSDLPEPSTLNRVEEPYIKATIITKSDYVGNVMSLCIEKRGEITNQTYLTTERVELSFDMPLAEIVFDFYDRLKTVSRGYASFDYSPVGLRTSKLVKVDVLLNGNKVDALSALLHQDNAYDIGKKMCE
;
A
#
# COMPACT_ATOMS: atom_id res chain seq x y z
N MET A 1 -15.10 -1.88 -25.82
CA MET A 1 -15.46 -1.29 -24.52
C MET A 1 -16.61 -2.04 -23.84
N LYS A 2 -17.76 -2.26 -24.48
CA LYS A 2 -18.94 -2.88 -23.81
C LYS A 2 -18.68 -4.21 -23.06
N HIS A 3 -17.75 -5.04 -23.54
CA HIS A 3 -17.42 -6.33 -22.93
C HIS A 3 -16.11 -6.31 -22.13
N ILE A 4 -15.64 -5.13 -21.69
CA ILE A 4 -14.49 -5.00 -20.80
C ILE A 4 -15.01 -4.69 -19.39
N ARG A 5 -14.44 -5.33 -18.37
CA ARG A 5 -14.66 -4.99 -16.95
C ARG A 5 -13.32 -4.84 -16.27
N ASN A 6 -13.05 -3.67 -15.70
CA ASN A 6 -11.86 -3.46 -14.87
C ASN A 6 -12.30 -3.42 -13.41
N PHE A 7 -11.72 -4.29 -12.59
CA PHE A 7 -12.09 -4.38 -11.18
C PHE A 7 -10.89 -4.76 -10.32
N CYS A 8 -10.98 -4.43 -9.04
CA CYS A 8 -9.99 -4.82 -8.05
C CYS A 8 -10.63 -5.65 -6.94
N ILE A 9 -9.80 -6.31 -6.13
CA ILE A 9 -10.27 -7.00 -4.92
C ILE A 9 -9.78 -6.20 -3.72
N ILE A 10 -10.70 -5.77 -2.86
CA ILE A 10 -10.41 -5.06 -1.62
C ILE A 10 -10.84 -5.91 -0.43
N ALA A 11 -9.95 -6.07 0.53
CA ALA A 11 -10.17 -6.94 1.68
C ALA A 11 -9.21 -6.59 2.83
N HIS A 12 -9.56 -6.97 4.05
CA HIS A 12 -8.60 -7.01 5.15
C HIS A 12 -7.58 -8.14 4.91
N ILE A 13 -6.45 -8.07 5.62
CA ILE A 13 -5.45 -9.14 5.64
C ILE A 13 -6.13 -10.47 6.02
N ASP A 14 -5.68 -11.56 5.39
CA ASP A 14 -6.20 -12.92 5.57
C ASP A 14 -7.66 -13.16 5.17
N HIS A 15 -8.42 -12.19 4.67
CA HIS A 15 -9.80 -12.43 4.21
C HIS A 15 -9.91 -13.27 2.92
N GLY A 16 -8.78 -13.68 2.33
CA GLY A 16 -8.72 -14.64 1.23
C GLY A 16 -8.75 -14.01 -0.17
N LYS A 17 -8.22 -12.79 -0.31
CA LYS A 17 -8.11 -12.05 -1.57
C LYS A 17 -7.27 -12.78 -2.63
N SER A 18 -6.01 -13.14 -2.35
CA SER A 18 -5.15 -13.86 -3.31
C SER A 18 -5.76 -15.21 -3.70
N THR A 19 -6.34 -15.93 -2.72
CA THR A 19 -7.02 -17.19 -3.00
C THR A 19 -8.24 -17.01 -3.90
N LEU A 20 -9.01 -15.92 -3.73
CA LEU A 20 -10.15 -15.61 -4.58
C LEU A 20 -9.69 -15.27 -6.01
N ALA A 21 -8.64 -14.47 -6.14
CA ALA A 21 -8.02 -14.15 -7.42
C ALA A 21 -7.59 -15.42 -8.18
N ASP A 22 -6.91 -16.35 -7.51
CA ASP A 22 -6.54 -17.64 -8.08
C ASP A 22 -7.74 -18.45 -8.57
N ARG A 23 -8.84 -18.47 -7.79
CA ARG A 23 -10.05 -19.19 -8.19
C ARG A 23 -10.71 -18.57 -9.41
N LEU A 24 -10.75 -17.25 -9.50
CA LEU A 24 -11.28 -16.56 -10.69
C LEU A 24 -10.45 -16.91 -11.93
N LEU A 25 -9.12 -16.97 -11.78
CA LEU A 25 -8.21 -17.35 -12.85
C LEU A 25 -8.40 -18.81 -13.29
N ASP A 26 -8.57 -19.72 -12.33
CA ASP A 26 -8.85 -21.12 -12.60
C ASP A 26 -10.20 -21.30 -13.31
N PHE A 27 -11.24 -20.62 -12.84
CA PHE A 27 -12.60 -20.75 -13.39
C PHE A 27 -12.74 -20.16 -14.79
N THR A 28 -12.01 -19.07 -15.08
CA THR A 28 -11.96 -18.49 -16.43
C THR A 28 -11.12 -19.30 -17.42
N GLY A 29 -10.42 -20.35 -16.95
CA GLY A 29 -9.51 -21.14 -17.78
C GLY A 29 -8.25 -20.38 -18.18
N SER A 30 -7.91 -19.32 -17.44
CA SER A 30 -6.74 -18.48 -17.70
C SER A 30 -5.43 -19.18 -17.31
N VAL A 31 -5.50 -20.25 -16.50
CA VAL A 31 -4.36 -21.02 -15.95
C VAL A 31 -4.45 -22.48 -16.41
N THR A 32 -3.34 -23.06 -16.88
CA THR A 32 -3.27 -24.51 -17.17
C THR A 32 -3.02 -25.32 -15.90
N GLU A 33 -3.39 -26.61 -15.89
CA GLU A 33 -3.11 -27.54 -14.75
C GLU A 33 -1.63 -27.58 -14.32
N ARG A 34 -0.70 -27.23 -15.22
CA ARG A 34 0.75 -27.18 -14.92
C ARG A 34 1.17 -25.89 -14.23
N GLU A 35 0.44 -24.82 -14.46
CA GLU A 35 0.70 -23.51 -13.87
C GLU A 35 0.06 -23.41 -12.49
N LYS A 36 -0.97 -24.22 -12.18
CA LYS A 36 -1.64 -24.24 -10.87
C LYS A 36 -0.67 -24.37 -9.69
N GLN A 37 -0.59 -23.29 -8.93
CA GLN A 37 0.04 -23.22 -7.62
C GLN A 37 -0.95 -22.51 -6.68
N ALA A 38 -0.78 -22.68 -5.36
CA ALA A 38 -1.51 -21.84 -4.42
C ALA A 38 -0.88 -20.44 -4.41
N GLN A 39 -1.70 -19.40 -4.40
CA GLN A 39 -1.28 -18.00 -4.41
C GLN A 39 -0.43 -17.67 -5.64
N LEU A 40 -1.02 -17.85 -6.82
CA LEU A 40 -0.33 -17.66 -8.11
C LEU A 40 0.19 -16.23 -8.29
N LEU A 41 -0.49 -15.26 -7.69
CA LEU A 41 -0.19 -13.85 -7.88
C LEU A 41 0.85 -13.33 -6.90
N ASP A 42 1.04 -14.05 -5.79
CA ASP A 42 2.06 -13.77 -4.80
C ASP A 42 3.39 -14.32 -5.37
N ASN A 43 4.07 -13.48 -6.15
CA ASN A 43 5.29 -13.85 -6.88
C ASN A 43 6.54 -13.80 -5.99
N MET A 44 6.50 -13.04 -4.90
CA MET A 44 7.63 -12.95 -3.97
C MET A 44 7.56 -14.07 -2.93
N ASP A 45 8.69 -14.69 -2.62
CA ASP A 45 8.76 -15.71 -1.55
C ASP A 45 8.25 -15.15 -0.22
N LEU A 46 8.47 -13.86 0.02
CA LEU A 46 8.02 -13.18 1.22
C LEU A 46 6.49 -13.03 1.32
N GLU A 47 5.82 -12.76 0.19
CA GLU A 47 4.35 -12.69 0.13
C GLU A 47 3.74 -14.04 0.53
N ARG A 48 4.33 -15.14 0.04
CA ARG A 48 3.89 -16.51 0.33
C ARG A 48 4.12 -16.92 1.78
N GLU A 49 5.27 -16.57 2.34
CA GLU A 49 5.60 -16.91 3.74
C GLU A 49 4.75 -16.15 4.74
N ARG A 50 4.54 -14.84 4.50
CA ARG A 50 3.76 -13.98 5.39
C ARG A 50 2.25 -14.03 5.10
N GLY A 51 1.82 -14.60 3.96
CA GLY A 51 0.42 -14.70 3.56
C GLY A 51 -0.21 -13.36 3.17
N ILE A 52 0.61 -12.40 2.71
CA ILE A 52 0.17 -11.04 2.38
C ILE A 52 0.55 -10.67 0.95
N THR A 53 -0.32 -9.93 0.26
CA THR A 53 0.01 -9.25 -0.99
C THR A 53 0.78 -7.96 -0.68
N ILE A 54 2.01 -7.85 -1.17
CA ILE A 54 2.89 -6.68 -1.00
C ILE A 54 2.78 -5.78 -2.23
N LYS A 55 2.79 -6.37 -3.44
CA LYS A 55 2.65 -5.64 -4.70
C LYS A 55 1.34 -5.93 -5.42
N SER A 56 0.76 -4.89 -5.99
CA SER A 56 -0.38 -5.05 -6.90
C SER A 56 0.00 -5.82 -8.17
N HIS A 57 -0.89 -6.73 -8.59
CA HIS A 57 -0.74 -7.52 -9.81
C HIS A 57 -1.94 -7.32 -10.72
N ALA A 58 -1.69 -6.86 -11.96
CA ALA A 58 -2.74 -6.66 -12.97
C ALA A 58 -2.78 -7.84 -13.94
N ILE A 59 -3.97 -8.42 -14.14
CA ILE A 59 -4.19 -9.64 -14.92
C ILE A 59 -5.47 -9.56 -15.73
N GLN A 60 -5.37 -10.00 -16.98
CA GLN A 60 -6.45 -10.06 -17.95
C GLN A 60 -6.90 -11.51 -18.12
N MET A 61 -8.18 -11.73 -17.84
CA MET A 61 -8.89 -12.99 -18.04
C MET A 61 -9.86 -12.87 -19.22
N ASP A 62 -9.96 -13.94 -20.00
CA ASP A 62 -10.97 -14.07 -21.04
C ASP A 62 -12.09 -14.99 -20.54
N TYR A 63 -13.35 -14.54 -20.59
CA TYR A 63 -14.48 -15.32 -20.10
C TYR A 63 -15.66 -15.26 -21.08
N VAL A 64 -16.31 -16.41 -21.28
CA VAL A 64 -17.50 -16.49 -22.15
C VAL A 64 -18.73 -16.57 -21.27
N HIS A 65 -19.60 -15.56 -21.39
CA HIS A 65 -20.84 -15.47 -20.64
C HIS A 65 -22.01 -15.33 -21.61
N GLU A 66 -22.98 -16.23 -21.53
CA GLU A 66 -24.16 -16.27 -22.42
C GLU A 66 -23.82 -16.23 -23.93
N GLY A 67 -22.65 -16.75 -24.31
CA GLY A 67 -22.16 -16.78 -25.70
C GLY A 67 -21.43 -15.51 -26.15
N GLU A 68 -21.29 -14.50 -25.29
CA GLU A 68 -20.49 -13.31 -25.53
C GLU A 68 -19.12 -13.41 -24.86
N HIS A 69 -18.08 -12.87 -25.50
CA HIS A 69 -16.72 -12.83 -24.97
C HIS A 69 -16.49 -11.56 -24.16
N TYR A 70 -16.12 -11.72 -22.89
CA TYR A 70 -15.75 -10.67 -21.97
C TYR A 70 -14.25 -10.69 -21.66
N THR A 71 -13.67 -9.50 -21.55
CA THR A 71 -12.31 -9.27 -21.08
C THR A 71 -12.40 -8.70 -19.67
N LEU A 72 -11.94 -9.47 -18.69
CA LEU A 72 -11.99 -9.13 -17.28
C LEU A 72 -10.57 -8.77 -16.82
N ASN A 73 -10.34 -7.50 -16.52
CA ASN A 73 -9.07 -7.01 -16.00
C ASN A 73 -9.17 -6.93 -14.47
N LEU A 74 -8.46 -7.82 -13.79
CA LEU A 74 -8.33 -7.86 -12.34
C LEU A 74 -7.05 -7.12 -11.93
N ILE A 75 -7.15 -6.24 -10.94
CA ILE A 75 -5.99 -5.72 -10.21
C ILE A 75 -6.06 -6.21 -8.77
N ASP A 76 -5.13 -7.08 -8.39
CA ASP A 76 -4.98 -7.49 -7.01
C ASP A 76 -4.35 -6.36 -6.20
N THR A 77 -4.85 -6.09 -5.00
CA THR A 77 -4.43 -4.93 -4.18
C THR A 77 -3.80 -5.40 -2.87
N PRO A 78 -2.81 -4.70 -2.30
CA PRO A 78 -2.33 -5.01 -0.95
C PRO A 78 -3.41 -4.92 0.12
N GLY A 79 -3.28 -5.70 1.20
CA GLY A 79 -4.23 -5.68 2.31
C GLY A 79 -3.82 -4.77 3.47
N HIS A 80 -2.53 -4.42 3.56
CA HIS A 80 -1.96 -3.75 4.73
C HIS A 80 -1.94 -2.22 4.56
N VAL A 81 -2.13 -1.49 5.66
CA VAL A 81 -2.20 -0.02 5.71
C VAL A 81 -0.95 0.67 5.14
N ASP A 82 0.24 0.11 5.40
CA ASP A 82 1.50 0.60 4.85
C ASP A 82 1.50 0.65 3.31
N PHE A 83 0.66 -0.14 2.64
CA PHE A 83 0.55 -0.18 1.18
C PHE A 83 -0.74 0.46 0.67
N SER A 84 -1.41 1.29 1.47
CA SER A 84 -2.63 2.03 1.10
C SER A 84 -2.48 2.82 -0.21
N TYR A 85 -1.28 3.35 -0.48
CA TYR A 85 -0.97 3.99 -1.75
C TYR A 85 -1.09 3.06 -2.96
N GLU A 86 -0.68 1.78 -2.84
CA GLU A 86 -0.89 0.78 -3.91
C GLU A 86 -2.37 0.50 -4.14
N VAL A 87 -3.14 0.43 -3.06
CA VAL A 87 -4.59 0.22 -3.11
C VAL A 87 -5.27 1.37 -3.84
N SER A 88 -4.91 2.62 -3.50
CA SER A 88 -5.44 3.83 -4.15
C SER A 88 -5.15 3.85 -5.65
N ARG A 89 -3.91 3.53 -6.05
CA ARG A 89 -3.53 3.44 -7.46
C ARG A 89 -4.35 2.41 -8.24
N SER A 90 -4.58 1.27 -7.63
CA SER A 90 -5.36 0.18 -8.22
C SER A 90 -6.84 0.53 -8.36
N ILE A 91 -7.43 1.13 -7.32
CA ILE A 91 -8.83 1.60 -7.32
C ILE A 91 -9.05 2.62 -8.44
N ALA A 92 -8.16 3.59 -8.61
CA ALA A 92 -8.26 4.61 -9.66
C ALA A 92 -8.20 4.03 -11.08
N ALA A 93 -7.68 2.81 -11.25
CA ALA A 93 -7.61 2.10 -12.52
C ALA A 93 -8.82 1.20 -12.79
N CYS A 94 -9.82 1.13 -11.90
CA CYS A 94 -10.97 0.23 -12.00
C CYS A 94 -12.31 0.97 -12.16
N GLU A 95 -13.36 0.21 -12.48
CA GLU A 95 -14.77 0.65 -12.48
C GLU A 95 -15.59 0.01 -11.35
N GLY A 96 -15.06 -1.03 -10.70
CA GLY A 96 -15.70 -1.68 -9.57
C GLY A 96 -14.70 -2.41 -8.68
N ALA A 97 -15.16 -2.82 -7.50
CA ALA A 97 -14.35 -3.53 -6.53
C ALA A 97 -15.14 -4.70 -5.92
N LEU A 98 -14.48 -5.85 -5.76
CA LEU A 98 -14.98 -6.94 -4.94
C LEU A 98 -14.61 -6.66 -3.49
N LEU A 99 -15.60 -6.40 -2.63
CA LEU A 99 -15.40 -6.24 -1.20
C LEU A 99 -15.46 -7.61 -0.53
N VAL A 100 -14.29 -8.16 -0.19
CA VAL A 100 -14.18 -9.51 0.38
C VAL A 100 -14.15 -9.44 1.91
N VAL A 101 -15.15 -10.06 2.53
CA VAL A 101 -15.30 -10.14 3.98
C VAL A 101 -15.26 -11.61 4.42
N ASP A 102 -14.46 -11.92 5.43
CA ASP A 102 -14.36 -13.27 5.99
C ASP A 102 -15.58 -13.56 6.87
N ALA A 103 -16.33 -14.60 6.52
CA ALA A 103 -17.51 -15.04 7.25
C ALA A 103 -17.23 -15.46 8.71
N ALA A 104 -15.98 -15.73 9.08
CA ALA A 104 -15.59 -16.05 10.46
C ALA A 104 -15.05 -14.85 11.25
N GLN A 105 -14.51 -13.83 10.56
CA GLN A 105 -13.87 -12.68 11.22
C GLN A 105 -14.74 -11.42 11.22
N SER A 106 -15.75 -11.32 10.33
CA SER A 106 -16.56 -10.12 10.12
C SER A 106 -15.71 -8.92 9.64
N ILE A 107 -16.31 -7.73 9.57
CA ILE A 107 -15.72 -6.48 9.09
C ILE A 107 -14.55 -6.05 9.99
N GLN A 108 -13.45 -5.62 9.35
CA GLN A 108 -12.24 -5.13 10.00
C GLN A 108 -11.91 -3.70 9.56
N ALA A 109 -10.99 -3.03 10.26
CA ALA A 109 -10.66 -1.61 10.02
C ALA A 109 -10.26 -1.33 8.56
N GLN A 110 -9.42 -2.20 7.98
CA GLN A 110 -8.98 -2.07 6.58
C GLN A 110 -10.12 -2.36 5.58
N THR A 111 -11.12 -3.16 5.94
CA THR A 111 -12.33 -3.35 5.12
C THR A 111 -13.05 -2.02 4.94
N ILE A 112 -13.22 -1.26 6.04
CA ILE A 112 -13.88 0.04 6.04
C ILE A 112 -13.06 1.09 5.29
N SER A 113 -11.76 1.21 5.60
CA SER A 113 -10.91 2.21 4.94
C SER A 113 -10.82 2.00 3.43
N ASN A 114 -10.66 0.74 2.97
CA ASN A 114 -10.61 0.44 1.54
C ASN A 114 -11.98 0.62 0.87
N LEU A 115 -13.08 0.34 1.58
CA LEU A 115 -14.43 0.62 1.09
C LEU A 115 -14.64 2.12 0.85
N TYR A 116 -14.30 2.96 1.82
CA TYR A 116 -14.42 4.41 1.65
C TYR A 116 -13.59 4.91 0.48
N LEU A 117 -12.36 4.42 0.32
CA LEU A 117 -11.50 4.77 -0.81
C LEU A 117 -12.13 4.37 -2.17
N ALA A 118 -12.79 3.21 -2.23
CA ALA A 118 -13.50 2.77 -3.43
C ALA A 118 -14.75 3.62 -3.71
N LEU A 119 -15.52 3.97 -2.68
CA LEU A 119 -16.69 4.84 -2.80
C LEU A 119 -16.32 6.27 -3.22
N GLU A 120 -15.23 6.83 -2.68
CA GLU A 120 -14.70 8.15 -3.07
C GLU A 120 -14.27 8.22 -4.55
N ASN A 121 -14.00 7.07 -5.16
CA ASN A 121 -13.65 6.94 -6.58
C ASN A 121 -14.84 6.47 -7.45
N ASP A 122 -16.06 6.47 -6.91
CA ASP A 122 -17.29 6.07 -7.60
C ASP A 122 -17.24 4.63 -8.19
N LEU A 123 -16.53 3.70 -7.52
CA LEU A 123 -16.49 2.30 -7.93
C LEU A 123 -17.78 1.57 -7.54
N GLU A 124 -18.27 0.71 -8.44
CA GLU A 124 -19.33 -0.23 -8.13
C GLU A 124 -18.82 -1.31 -7.16
N ILE A 125 -19.47 -1.45 -6.00
CA ILE A 125 -19.05 -2.40 -4.97
C ILE A 125 -19.86 -3.70 -5.06
N ILE A 126 -19.18 -4.83 -5.18
CA ILE A 126 -19.79 -6.16 -5.10
C ILE A 126 -19.37 -6.81 -3.77
N PRO A 127 -20.28 -6.95 -2.80
CA PRO A 127 -19.97 -7.63 -1.55
C PRO A 127 -19.83 -9.14 -1.75
N VAL A 128 -18.70 -9.68 -1.29
CA VAL A 128 -18.39 -11.11 -1.33
C VAL A 128 -18.11 -11.60 0.08
N LEU A 129 -18.97 -12.50 0.56
CA LEU A 129 -18.82 -13.15 1.85
C LEU A 129 -18.01 -14.44 1.68
N ASN A 130 -16.71 -14.38 1.97
CA ASN A 130 -15.78 -15.47 1.72
C ASN A 130 -15.63 -16.42 2.94
N LYS A 131 -15.06 -17.60 2.70
CA LYS A 131 -14.79 -18.65 3.70
C LYS A 131 -16.03 -19.22 4.39
N VAL A 132 -17.16 -19.27 3.68
CA VAL A 132 -18.40 -19.90 4.17
C VAL A 132 -18.26 -21.41 4.45
N ASP A 133 -17.16 -22.04 4.02
CA ASP A 133 -16.83 -23.43 4.28
C ASP A 133 -16.28 -23.68 5.70
N LEU A 134 -15.87 -22.63 6.43
CA LEU A 134 -15.28 -22.80 7.75
C LEU A 134 -16.35 -23.15 8.81
N PRO A 135 -16.07 -24.09 9.74
CA PRO A 135 -16.99 -24.40 10.83
C PRO A 135 -17.29 -23.21 11.76
N SER A 136 -16.39 -22.23 11.81
CA SER A 136 -16.51 -21.00 12.58
C SER A 136 -17.16 -19.86 11.80
N ALA A 137 -17.55 -20.08 10.54
CA ALA A 137 -18.24 -19.06 9.75
C ALA A 137 -19.61 -18.77 10.35
N ASN A 138 -20.00 -17.50 10.37
CA ASN A 138 -21.35 -17.05 10.72
C ASN A 138 -21.96 -16.25 9.56
N PRO A 139 -22.41 -16.91 8.48
CA PRO A 139 -22.78 -16.21 7.26
C PRO A 139 -23.98 -15.27 7.43
N GLU A 140 -24.94 -15.62 8.28
CA GLU A 140 -26.14 -14.81 8.53
C GLU A 140 -25.76 -13.49 9.20
N GLU A 141 -25.05 -13.53 10.33
CA GLU A 141 -24.62 -12.33 11.07
C GLU A 141 -23.71 -11.44 10.23
N VAL A 142 -22.73 -12.00 9.52
CA VAL A 142 -21.79 -11.21 8.73
C VAL A 142 -22.47 -10.62 7.48
N THR A 143 -23.52 -11.26 6.95
CA THR A 143 -24.33 -10.65 5.88
C THR A 143 -25.06 -9.41 6.40
N ASP A 144 -25.66 -9.50 7.58
CA ASP A 144 -26.32 -8.35 8.22
C ASP A 144 -25.31 -7.21 8.47
N ASP A 145 -24.10 -7.53 8.96
CA ASP A 145 -23.02 -6.54 9.14
C ASP A 145 -22.68 -5.81 7.83
N ILE A 146 -22.57 -6.54 6.71
CA ILE A 146 -22.25 -5.99 5.39
C ILE A 146 -23.39 -5.12 4.86
N VAL A 147 -24.64 -5.57 5.05
CA VAL A 147 -25.85 -4.84 4.65
C VAL A 147 -25.95 -3.52 5.42
N ASP A 148 -25.70 -3.54 6.73
CA ASP A 148 -25.71 -2.34 7.56
C ASP A 148 -24.59 -1.36 7.16
N LEU A 149 -23.42 -1.88 6.77
CA LEU A 149 -22.30 -1.05 6.31
C LEU A 149 -22.53 -0.43 4.93
N LEU A 150 -23.00 -1.22 3.96
CA LEU A 150 -23.17 -0.79 2.55
C LEU A 150 -24.53 -0.16 2.26
N GLY A 151 -25.55 -0.46 3.06
CA GLY A 151 -26.94 -0.15 2.75
C GLY A 151 -27.46 -0.87 1.50
N CYS A 152 -26.95 -2.05 1.18
CA CYS A 152 -27.37 -2.88 0.03
C CYS A 152 -28.43 -3.91 0.42
N ASP A 153 -29.03 -4.58 -0.57
CA ASP A 153 -29.96 -5.68 -0.27
C ASP A 153 -29.17 -6.94 0.18
N PRO A 154 -29.69 -7.75 1.12
CA PRO A 154 -29.01 -8.99 1.54
C PRO A 154 -28.74 -9.96 0.38
N ASP A 155 -29.61 -9.97 -0.63
CA ASP A 155 -29.47 -10.80 -1.83
C ASP A 155 -28.30 -10.35 -2.74
N ASP A 156 -27.75 -9.16 -2.53
CA ASP A 156 -26.57 -8.67 -3.25
C ASP A 156 -25.26 -9.24 -2.69
N VAL A 157 -25.27 -9.76 -1.45
CA VAL A 157 -24.09 -10.34 -0.80
C VAL A 157 -23.88 -11.76 -1.31
N ILE A 158 -22.76 -11.98 -2.01
CA ILE A 158 -22.50 -13.27 -2.66
C ILE A 158 -21.76 -14.19 -1.68
N PRO A 159 -22.37 -15.28 -1.19
CA PRO A 159 -21.69 -16.26 -0.37
C PRO A 159 -20.72 -17.07 -1.23
N ALA A 160 -19.45 -17.10 -0.80
CA ALA A 160 -18.39 -17.73 -1.55
C ALA A 160 -17.39 -18.47 -0.66
N SER A 161 -16.70 -19.44 -1.26
CA SER A 161 -15.51 -20.06 -0.69
C SER A 161 -14.44 -20.12 -1.77
N ALA A 162 -13.46 -19.23 -1.66
CA ALA A 162 -12.27 -19.27 -2.51
C ALA A 162 -11.48 -20.58 -2.36
N LYS A 163 -11.69 -21.36 -1.29
CA LYS A 163 -11.03 -22.65 -1.11
C LYS A 163 -11.73 -23.78 -1.86
N THR A 164 -13.06 -23.82 -1.81
CA THR A 164 -13.86 -24.92 -2.38
C THR A 164 -14.47 -24.60 -3.74
N GLY A 165 -14.43 -23.34 -4.17
CA GLY A 165 -14.98 -22.85 -5.44
C GLY A 165 -16.46 -22.51 -5.40
N ILE A 166 -17.09 -22.47 -4.22
CA ILE A 166 -18.49 -22.04 -4.06
C ILE A 166 -18.59 -20.54 -4.37
N GLY A 167 -19.63 -20.11 -5.09
CA GLY A 167 -19.94 -18.69 -5.33
C GLY A 167 -19.14 -18.02 -6.46
N ILE A 168 -18.18 -18.72 -7.08
CA ILE A 168 -17.26 -18.10 -8.06
C ILE A 168 -17.98 -17.76 -9.37
N GLU A 169 -18.91 -18.60 -9.82
CA GLU A 169 -19.71 -18.34 -11.01
C GLU A 169 -20.63 -17.14 -10.81
N GLU A 170 -21.25 -17.05 -9.63
CA GLU A 170 -22.10 -15.95 -9.21
C GLU A 170 -21.31 -14.63 -9.13
N ILE A 171 -20.08 -14.66 -8.62
CA ILE A 171 -19.17 -13.51 -8.62
C ILE A 171 -18.87 -13.06 -10.05
N LEU A 172 -18.51 -13.97 -10.96
CA LEU A 172 -18.23 -13.63 -12.37
C LEU A 172 -19.46 -13.05 -13.07
N HIS A 173 -20.64 -13.61 -12.82
CA HIS A 173 -21.89 -13.06 -13.31
C HIS A 173 -22.15 -11.65 -12.76
N ALA A 174 -21.93 -11.42 -11.46
CA ALA A 174 -22.08 -10.11 -10.84
C ALA A 174 -21.09 -9.07 -11.40
N ILE A 175 -19.83 -9.46 -11.64
CA ILE A 175 -18.82 -8.60 -12.30
C ILE A 175 -19.31 -8.13 -13.67
N ILE A 176 -19.92 -9.02 -14.45
CA ILE A 176 -20.38 -8.69 -15.80
C ILE A 176 -21.63 -7.80 -15.77
N THR A 177 -22.55 -8.08 -14.86
CA THR A 177 -23.87 -7.44 -14.81
C THR A 177 -23.89 -6.12 -14.05
N LYS A 178 -23.13 -6.02 -12.94
CA LYS A 178 -23.12 -4.84 -12.05
C LYS A 178 -22.02 -3.84 -12.42
N ILE A 179 -20.77 -4.30 -12.61
CA ILE A 179 -19.66 -3.38 -12.87
C ILE A 179 -19.85 -2.71 -14.24
N PRO A 180 -19.77 -1.37 -14.33
CA PRO A 180 -19.93 -0.69 -15.60
C PRO A 180 -18.75 -0.97 -16.55
N ALA A 181 -19.03 -0.93 -17.85
CA ALA A 181 -17.97 -0.95 -18.85
C ALA A 181 -17.13 0.34 -18.76
N PRO A 182 -15.81 0.30 -19.04
CA PRO A 182 -14.99 1.49 -19.00
C PRO A 182 -15.48 2.54 -19.98
N SER A 183 -15.45 3.79 -19.53
CA SER A 183 -15.83 4.96 -20.33
C SER A 183 -14.60 5.59 -20.99
N GLY A 184 -14.77 6.10 -22.21
CA GLY A 184 -13.67 6.70 -22.96
C GLY A 184 -14.02 7.04 -24.40
N LYS A 185 -13.20 7.90 -25.04
CA LYS A 185 -13.34 8.30 -26.44
C LYS A 185 -12.25 7.66 -27.29
N VAL A 186 -12.67 6.82 -28.26
CA VAL A 186 -11.74 6.10 -29.16
C VAL A 186 -10.95 7.03 -30.06
N ASP A 187 -11.60 8.07 -30.59
CA ASP A 187 -10.99 8.98 -31.57
C ASP A 187 -10.30 10.20 -30.93
N ALA A 188 -10.30 10.28 -29.59
CA ALA A 188 -9.60 11.34 -28.88
C ALA A 188 -8.08 11.06 -28.81
N PRO A 189 -7.25 12.08 -28.57
CA PRO A 189 -5.81 11.90 -28.32
C PRO A 189 -5.55 10.85 -27.24
N LEU A 190 -4.43 10.13 -27.38
CA LEU A 190 -4.03 9.11 -26.43
C LEU A 190 -3.95 9.73 -25.03
N ARG A 191 -4.68 9.13 -24.09
CA ARG A 191 -4.59 9.42 -22.67
C ARG A 191 -4.58 8.10 -21.92
N ALA A 192 -3.41 7.66 -21.50
CA ALA A 192 -3.23 6.45 -20.71
C ALA A 192 -2.61 6.78 -19.35
N LEU A 193 -3.18 6.24 -18.28
CA LEU A 193 -2.71 6.43 -16.90
C LEU A 193 -1.74 5.30 -16.57
N ILE A 194 -0.52 5.64 -16.12
CA ILE A 194 0.40 4.69 -15.53
C ILE A 194 -0.02 4.45 -14.08
N PHE A 195 -0.37 3.21 -13.73
CA PHE A 195 -0.75 2.86 -12.36
C PHE A 195 0.30 2.00 -11.65
N ASP A 196 1.24 1.40 -12.38
CA ASP A 196 2.37 0.68 -11.79
C ASP A 196 3.57 0.55 -12.74
N SER A 197 4.72 0.14 -12.21
CA SER A 197 5.95 -0.13 -12.97
C SER A 197 6.84 -1.18 -12.30
N VAL A 198 7.55 -1.96 -13.12
CA VAL A 198 8.51 -2.99 -12.68
C VAL A 198 9.81 -2.85 -13.47
N TYR A 199 10.95 -3.01 -12.80
CA TYR A 199 12.25 -2.99 -13.47
C TYR A 199 12.65 -4.38 -13.97
N ASN A 200 12.91 -4.49 -15.27
CA ASN A 200 13.46 -5.67 -15.92
C ASN A 200 14.94 -5.44 -16.27
N PRO A 201 15.89 -6.28 -15.82
CA PRO A 201 17.32 -6.12 -16.11
C PRO A 201 17.69 -6.07 -17.60
N PHE A 202 16.89 -6.72 -18.46
CA PHE A 202 17.14 -6.81 -19.89
C PHE A 202 16.33 -5.81 -20.70
N ARG A 203 15.10 -5.52 -20.26
CA ARG A 203 14.13 -4.72 -21.03
C ARG A 203 13.97 -3.28 -20.51
N GLY A 204 14.56 -2.98 -19.35
CA GLY A 204 14.39 -1.70 -18.67
C GLY A 204 13.10 -1.64 -17.86
N VAL A 205 12.58 -0.44 -17.65
CA VAL A 205 11.35 -0.19 -16.90
C VAL A 205 10.16 -0.60 -17.76
N GLU A 206 9.40 -1.58 -17.27
CA GLU A 206 8.12 -2.00 -17.82
C GLU A 206 7.03 -1.24 -17.08
N THR A 207 6.13 -0.59 -17.82
CA THR A 207 5.07 0.26 -17.25
C THR A 207 3.71 -0.37 -17.46
N PHE A 208 2.89 -0.40 -16.43
CA PHE A 208 1.51 -0.88 -16.51
C PHE A 208 0.57 0.32 -16.56
N PHE A 209 -0.31 0.32 -17.56
CA PHE A 209 -1.16 1.46 -17.84
C PHE A 209 -2.57 1.04 -18.22
N ARG A 210 -3.51 1.96 -17.99
CA ARG A 210 -4.89 1.88 -18.48
C ARG A 210 -5.13 2.95 -19.53
N VAL A 211 -5.69 2.57 -20.68
CA VAL A 211 -6.05 3.54 -21.72
C VAL A 211 -7.41 4.15 -21.43
N ILE A 212 -7.46 5.44 -21.11
CA ILE A 212 -8.73 6.16 -20.89
C ILE A 212 -9.29 6.71 -22.20
N ASN A 213 -8.44 7.26 -23.07
CA ASN A 213 -8.82 7.75 -24.40
C ASN A 213 -7.80 7.32 -25.45
N GLY A 214 -8.26 7.19 -26.69
CA GLY A 214 -7.41 6.83 -27.81
C GLY A 214 -6.95 5.38 -27.75
N SER A 215 -5.76 5.14 -28.31
CA SER A 215 -5.12 3.84 -28.39
C SER A 215 -3.61 4.00 -28.41
N ILE A 216 -2.87 3.04 -27.86
CA ILE A 216 -1.42 2.97 -27.96
C ILE A 216 -1.00 1.80 -28.85
N LYS A 217 -0.11 2.05 -29.80
CA LYS A 217 0.37 1.07 -30.79
C LYS A 217 1.84 0.81 -30.64
N LYS A 218 2.27 -0.37 -31.08
CA LYS A 218 3.69 -0.70 -31.22
C LYS A 218 4.38 0.31 -32.15
N ASN A 219 5.57 0.76 -31.76
CA ASN A 219 6.40 1.79 -32.41
C ASN A 219 5.75 3.18 -32.49
N GLN A 220 4.71 3.46 -31.70
CA GLN A 220 4.15 4.80 -31.60
C GLN A 220 5.10 5.72 -30.84
N HIS A 221 5.25 6.95 -31.30
CA HIS A 221 5.96 7.99 -30.57
C HIS A 221 5.06 8.54 -29.47
N ILE A 222 5.48 8.32 -28.23
CA ILE A 222 4.72 8.67 -27.04
C ILE A 222 5.48 9.70 -26.21
N LYS A 223 4.73 10.42 -25.38
CA LYS A 223 5.24 11.42 -24.46
C LYS A 223 4.70 11.16 -23.06
N PHE A 224 5.60 11.25 -22.09
CA PHE A 224 5.28 11.23 -20.66
C PHE A 224 5.02 12.67 -20.24
N VAL A 225 3.83 12.96 -19.72
CA VAL A 225 3.38 14.34 -19.51
C VAL A 225 4.11 14.99 -18.33
N ALA A 226 4.32 14.26 -17.22
CA ALA A 226 4.96 14.79 -16.02
C ALA A 226 6.46 15.03 -16.21
N THR A 227 7.15 14.14 -16.93
CA THR A 227 8.59 14.30 -17.20
C THR A 227 8.89 15.11 -18.47
N GLY A 228 7.90 15.24 -19.36
CA GLY A 228 8.03 15.94 -20.63
C GLY A 228 8.91 15.22 -21.67
N LYS A 229 9.33 13.98 -21.39
CA LYS A 229 10.23 13.20 -22.24
C LYS A 229 9.46 12.38 -23.28
N ASP A 230 10.06 12.25 -24.46
CA ASP A 230 9.51 11.53 -25.61
C ASP A 230 10.22 10.19 -25.78
N TYR A 231 9.46 9.13 -26.06
CA TYR A 231 9.96 7.77 -26.26
C TYR A 231 9.23 7.07 -27.41
N SER A 232 9.72 5.88 -27.76
CA SER A 232 9.07 4.94 -28.66
C SER A 232 8.41 3.82 -27.83
N ALA A 233 7.17 3.46 -28.18
CA ALA A 233 6.51 2.30 -27.62
C ALA A 233 7.01 1.01 -28.31
N ASP A 234 8.23 0.59 -27.97
CA ASP A 234 8.92 -0.53 -28.62
C ASP A 234 8.11 -1.84 -28.53
N GLU A 235 7.44 -2.04 -27.40
CA GLU A 235 6.44 -3.10 -27.25
C GLU A 235 5.26 -2.63 -26.40
N VAL A 236 4.07 -3.06 -26.81
CA VAL A 236 2.85 -2.99 -26.00
C VAL A 236 2.18 -4.36 -25.98
N GLY A 237 1.49 -4.68 -24.89
CA GLY A 237 0.78 -5.94 -24.77
C GLY A 237 -0.17 -5.96 -23.60
N THR A 238 -0.82 -7.10 -23.39
CA THR A 238 -1.71 -7.31 -22.24
C THR A 238 -1.06 -8.22 -21.22
N LEU A 239 -1.42 -7.99 -19.96
CA LEU A 239 -0.93 -8.73 -18.81
C LEU A 239 -1.85 -9.93 -18.61
N LYS A 240 -1.50 -11.10 -19.15
CA LYS A 240 -2.09 -12.38 -18.70
C LYS A 240 -1.22 -12.93 -17.55
N LEU A 241 -1.26 -14.23 -17.25
CA LEU A 241 -0.23 -14.86 -16.39
C LEU A 241 1.20 -14.58 -16.88
N ILE A 242 1.36 -14.56 -18.20
CA ILE A 242 2.60 -14.16 -18.88
C ILE A 242 2.24 -13.01 -19.80
N GLN A 243 3.14 -12.02 -19.90
CA GLN A 243 3.00 -10.91 -20.81
C GLN A 243 2.76 -11.40 -22.25
N HIS A 244 1.68 -10.92 -22.86
CA HIS A 244 1.34 -11.28 -24.23
C HIS A 244 1.40 -10.04 -25.13
N PRO A 245 2.40 -9.96 -26.03
CA PRO A 245 2.52 -8.83 -26.95
C PRO A 245 1.27 -8.66 -27.82
N LYS A 246 0.87 -7.40 -28.05
CA LYS A 246 -0.20 -7.02 -28.99
C LYS A 246 0.30 -5.91 -29.91
N GLN A 247 -0.41 -5.65 -30.99
CA GLN A 247 -0.08 -4.53 -31.90
C GLN A 247 -0.64 -3.20 -31.40
N GLU A 248 -1.73 -3.24 -30.65
CA GLU A 248 -2.49 -2.08 -30.20
C GLU A 248 -3.22 -2.43 -28.89
N ILE A 249 -3.19 -1.50 -27.94
CA ILE A 249 -4.06 -1.50 -26.75
C ILE A 249 -5.07 -0.37 -26.91
N LYS A 250 -6.36 -0.71 -26.80
CA LYS A 250 -7.48 0.18 -27.12
C LYS A 250 -8.05 0.83 -25.88
N THR A 251 -8.91 1.84 -26.09
CA THR A 251 -9.65 2.53 -25.05
C THR A 251 -10.38 1.57 -24.11
N GLY A 252 -10.21 1.77 -22.81
CA GLY A 252 -10.77 1.01 -21.71
C GLY A 252 -9.97 -0.24 -21.32
N ASP A 253 -8.96 -0.63 -22.10
CA ASP A 253 -8.16 -1.82 -21.83
C ASP A 253 -6.91 -1.50 -20.99
N VAL A 254 -6.38 -2.53 -20.34
CA VAL A 254 -5.19 -2.47 -19.48
C VAL A 254 -4.04 -3.20 -20.18
N GLY A 255 -2.85 -2.63 -20.12
CA GLY A 255 -1.69 -3.21 -20.79
C GLY A 255 -0.36 -2.85 -20.14
N TYR A 256 0.69 -3.42 -20.71
CA TYR A 256 2.08 -3.07 -20.39
C TYR A 256 2.76 -2.39 -21.59
N LEU A 257 3.71 -1.50 -21.29
CA LEU A 257 4.49 -0.73 -22.25
C LEU A 257 5.97 -0.86 -21.90
N ILE A 258 6.77 -1.06 -22.95
CA ILE A 258 8.23 -1.12 -22.87
C ILE A 258 8.80 -0.12 -23.86
N THR A 259 9.66 0.75 -23.33
CA THR A 259 10.28 1.88 -24.05
C THR A 259 11.80 1.82 -24.07
N GLY A 260 12.40 0.84 -23.36
CA GLY A 260 13.85 0.74 -23.18
C GLY A 260 14.44 1.73 -22.16
N ILE A 261 13.60 2.45 -21.40
CA ILE A 261 14.04 3.31 -20.30
C ILE A 261 14.76 2.47 -19.26
N LYS A 262 15.98 2.87 -18.86
CA LYS A 262 16.75 2.18 -17.82
C LYS A 262 16.70 2.89 -16.46
N ASP A 263 16.42 4.18 -16.46
CA ASP A 263 16.33 4.97 -15.24
C ASP A 263 14.87 5.06 -14.81
N ALA A 264 14.51 4.36 -13.73
CA ALA A 264 13.15 4.35 -13.18
C ALA A 264 12.65 5.76 -12.83
N ARG A 265 13.54 6.71 -12.55
CA ARG A 265 13.17 8.11 -12.24
C ARG A 265 12.56 8.85 -13.44
N GLU A 266 12.72 8.33 -14.66
CA GLU A 266 12.10 8.88 -15.86
C GLU A 266 10.64 8.42 -16.05
N VAL A 267 10.20 7.46 -15.25
CA VAL A 267 8.84 6.94 -15.23
C VAL A 267 8.24 7.26 -13.87
N LYS A 268 7.19 8.09 -13.85
CA LYS A 268 6.43 8.31 -12.63
C LYS A 268 5.13 7.53 -12.67
N VAL A 269 4.86 6.76 -11.63
CA VAL A 269 3.52 6.19 -11.45
C VAL A 269 2.54 7.34 -11.19
N GLY A 270 1.40 7.32 -11.87
CA GLY A 270 0.45 8.43 -11.92
C GLY A 270 0.66 9.38 -13.09
N ASP A 271 1.74 9.21 -13.86
CA ASP A 271 1.94 9.98 -15.07
C ASP A 271 0.93 9.56 -16.17
N THR A 272 0.71 10.49 -17.09
CA THR A 272 -0.09 10.27 -18.29
C THR A 272 0.83 10.04 -19.49
N ILE A 273 0.61 8.93 -20.19
CA ILE A 273 1.18 8.67 -21.51
C ILE A 273 0.25 9.28 -22.56
N THR A 274 0.81 10.06 -23.47
CA THR A 274 0.10 10.64 -24.60
C THR A 274 0.88 10.47 -25.91
N ASP A 275 0.25 10.81 -27.04
CA ASP A 275 0.92 10.80 -28.34
C ASP A 275 1.82 12.04 -28.47
N ALA A 276 3.07 11.86 -28.88
CA ALA A 276 4.02 12.98 -28.97
C ALA A 276 3.68 13.96 -30.10
N LYS A 277 3.01 13.52 -31.16
CA LYS A 277 2.62 14.35 -32.31
C LYS A 277 1.30 15.06 -32.08
N ASN A 278 0.37 14.42 -31.39
CA ASN A 278 -0.93 14.98 -31.03
C ASN A 278 -1.18 14.78 -29.52
N PRO A 279 -0.50 15.56 -28.66
CA PRO A 279 -0.61 15.39 -27.22
C PRO A 279 -2.01 15.75 -26.72
N THR A 280 -2.46 15.03 -25.70
CA THR A 280 -3.67 15.39 -24.95
C THR A 280 -3.51 16.76 -24.30
N THR A 281 -4.59 17.53 -24.25
CA THR A 281 -4.64 18.83 -23.56
C THR A 281 -4.82 18.68 -22.06
N GLU A 282 -5.40 17.55 -21.63
CA GLU A 282 -5.70 17.25 -20.23
C GLU A 282 -4.96 15.98 -19.82
N ALA A 283 -4.04 16.12 -18.87
CA ALA A 283 -3.45 14.99 -18.17
C ALA A 283 -4.52 14.31 -17.30
N VAL A 284 -4.36 13.02 -17.07
CA VAL A 284 -5.11 12.33 -16.02
C VAL A 284 -4.66 12.93 -14.69
N ALA A 285 -5.59 13.10 -13.75
CA ALA A 285 -5.21 13.42 -12.37
C ALA A 285 -4.26 12.32 -11.89
N GLY A 286 -2.99 12.69 -11.73
CA GLY A 286 -1.95 11.76 -11.30
C GLY A 286 -2.04 11.49 -9.80
N PHE A 287 -1.19 10.59 -9.33
CA PHE A 287 -1.06 10.30 -7.91
C PHE A 287 -0.12 11.32 -7.25
N GLU A 288 -0.34 11.60 -5.96
CA GLU A 288 0.62 12.36 -5.17
C GLU A 288 1.91 11.54 -4.98
N ASP A 289 3.05 12.23 -4.94
CA ASP A 289 4.32 11.58 -4.60
C ASP A 289 4.21 10.96 -3.19
N VAL A 290 4.58 9.68 -3.09
CA VAL A 290 4.56 8.93 -1.84
C VAL A 290 5.54 9.56 -0.85
N LYS A 291 5.03 9.99 0.30
CA LYS A 291 5.87 10.53 1.38
C LYS A 291 6.15 9.44 2.41
N PRO A 292 7.42 9.08 2.64
CA PRO A 292 7.77 8.17 3.71
C PRO A 292 7.45 8.79 5.07
N MET A 293 6.87 7.96 5.94
CA MET A 293 6.37 8.36 7.25
C MET A 293 7.28 7.86 8.39
N VAL A 294 7.99 6.76 8.14
CA VAL A 294 8.92 6.12 9.08
C VAL A 294 10.34 6.21 8.54
N PHE A 295 11.30 6.53 9.38
CA PHE A 295 12.71 6.62 9.01
C PHE A 295 13.59 5.80 9.95
N ALA A 296 14.56 5.09 9.39
CA ALA A 296 15.56 4.35 10.16
C ALA A 296 16.93 4.42 9.45
N GLY A 297 18.00 4.32 10.22
CA GLY A 297 19.34 4.11 9.68
C GLY A 297 19.52 2.63 9.34
N ILE A 298 20.01 2.33 8.13
CA ILE A 298 20.43 1.01 7.68
C ILE A 298 21.95 1.04 7.50
N TYR A 299 22.65 0.16 8.21
CA TYR A 299 24.10 0.03 8.16
C TYR A 299 24.47 -1.41 7.81
N PRO A 300 25.53 -1.64 7.00
CA PRO A 300 26.02 -2.99 6.79
C PRO A 300 26.67 -3.51 8.08
N VAL A 301 26.65 -4.83 8.30
CA VAL A 301 27.36 -5.44 9.43
C VAL A 301 28.88 -5.28 9.26
N ASP A 302 29.38 -5.43 8.03
CA ASP A 302 30.76 -5.12 7.66
C ASP A 302 30.83 -3.75 6.97
N THR A 303 31.71 -2.89 7.46
CA THR A 303 31.92 -1.55 6.88
C THR A 303 32.47 -1.58 5.45
N GLU A 304 33.09 -2.68 5.03
CA GLU A 304 33.58 -2.84 3.65
C GLU A 304 32.44 -3.01 2.63
N ASP A 305 31.26 -3.44 3.07
CA ASP A 305 30.10 -3.73 2.22
C ASP A 305 29.28 -2.47 1.87
N TYR A 306 29.71 -1.28 2.28
CA TYR A 306 28.97 -0.02 2.08
C TYR A 306 28.58 0.23 0.60
N GLU A 307 29.51 0.00 -0.33
CA GLU A 307 29.26 0.20 -1.76
C GLU A 307 28.34 -0.89 -2.34
N GLU A 308 28.38 -2.11 -1.80
CA GLU A 308 27.48 -3.18 -2.19
C GLU A 308 26.06 -2.93 -1.67
N LEU A 309 25.93 -2.52 -0.41
CA LEU A 309 24.67 -2.07 0.17
C LEU A 309 24.06 -0.93 -0.65
N ARG A 310 24.88 0.06 -1.05
CA ARG A 310 24.44 1.15 -1.93
C ARG A 310 23.84 0.62 -3.22
N ALA A 311 24.56 -0.26 -3.92
CA ALA A 311 24.12 -0.81 -5.19
C ALA A 311 22.84 -1.64 -5.04
N SER A 312 22.69 -2.38 -3.94
CA SER A 312 21.48 -3.15 -3.62
C SER A 312 20.28 -2.25 -3.31
N MET A 313 20.47 -1.18 -2.54
CA MET A 313 19.45 -0.16 -2.26
C MET A 313 19.00 0.58 -3.53
N GLU A 314 19.95 0.95 -4.40
CA GLU A 314 19.64 1.56 -5.70
C GLU A 314 18.80 0.61 -6.57
N LYS A 315 19.11 -0.68 -6.60
CA LYS A 315 18.30 -1.69 -7.32
C LYS A 315 16.91 -1.89 -6.71
N LEU A 316 16.79 -1.89 -5.38
CA LEU A 316 15.49 -2.00 -4.70
C LEU A 316 14.60 -0.79 -5.02
N GLN A 317 15.14 0.42 -4.99
CA GLN A 317 14.42 1.65 -5.31
C GLN A 317 13.89 1.67 -6.77
N LEU A 318 14.50 0.94 -7.70
CA LEU A 318 13.96 0.81 -9.06
C LEU A 318 12.62 0.08 -9.11
N ASN A 319 12.37 -0.82 -8.15
CA ASN A 319 11.13 -1.58 -8.05
C ASN A 319 10.15 -0.99 -7.03
N ASP A 320 10.66 -0.24 -6.04
CA ASP A 320 9.90 0.38 -4.98
C ASP A 320 10.10 1.89 -4.97
N ALA A 321 9.15 2.61 -5.58
CA ALA A 321 9.18 4.07 -5.65
C ALA A 321 8.96 4.76 -4.30
N SER A 322 8.52 4.03 -3.27
CA SER A 322 8.29 4.58 -1.93
C SER A 322 9.55 4.60 -1.06
N LEU A 323 10.54 3.76 -1.38
CA LEU A 323 11.82 3.72 -0.69
C LEU A 323 12.68 4.93 -1.08
N VAL A 324 12.97 5.77 -0.10
CA VAL A 324 13.95 6.87 -0.24
C VAL A 324 15.13 6.61 0.68
N PHE A 325 16.33 6.97 0.25
CA PHE A 325 17.50 6.86 1.11
C PHE A 325 18.53 7.94 0.81
N THR A 326 19.26 8.35 1.85
CA THR A 326 20.37 9.30 1.76
C THR A 326 21.56 8.78 2.54
N PRO A 327 22.81 8.96 2.05
CA PRO A 327 24.00 8.56 2.79
C PRO A 327 24.03 9.18 4.19
N GLU A 328 24.38 8.37 5.19
CA GLU A 328 24.48 8.76 6.59
C GLU A 328 25.76 8.17 7.19
N SER A 329 26.34 8.85 8.16
CA SER A 329 27.47 8.32 8.94
C SER A 329 27.14 8.30 10.43
N SER A 330 27.56 7.24 11.09
CA SER A 330 27.42 7.02 12.52
C SER A 330 28.80 6.79 13.12
N ALA A 331 29.08 7.44 14.25
CA ALA A 331 30.34 7.23 14.97
C ALA A 331 30.52 5.78 15.44
N ALA A 332 29.42 5.05 15.67
CA ALA A 332 29.43 3.68 16.17
C ALA A 332 29.29 2.61 15.07
N LEU A 333 28.50 2.89 14.04
CA LEU A 333 28.16 1.92 12.98
C LEU A 333 28.86 2.19 11.65
N GLY A 334 29.65 3.26 11.55
CA GLY A 334 30.33 3.63 10.32
C GLY A 334 29.41 4.25 9.28
N PHE A 335 29.63 3.94 8.00
CA PHE A 335 28.86 4.48 6.89
C PHE A 335 27.62 3.62 6.62
N GLY A 336 26.50 4.28 6.39
CA GLY A 336 25.23 3.63 6.06
C GLY A 336 24.29 4.59 5.35
N PHE A 337 22.99 4.33 5.48
CA PHE A 337 21.96 5.10 4.81
C PHE A 337 20.83 5.43 5.78
N ARG A 338 20.38 6.67 5.73
CA ARG A 338 19.11 7.08 6.31
C ARG A 338 18.01 6.72 5.32
N CYS A 339 17.14 5.78 5.67
CA CYS A 339 16.10 5.25 4.79
C CYS A 339 14.72 5.68 5.29
N GLY A 340 13.84 6.04 4.35
CA GLY A 340 12.44 6.35 4.59
C GLY A 340 11.52 5.25 4.05
N PHE A 341 10.50 4.91 4.83
CA PHE A 341 9.54 3.83 4.58
C PHE A 341 8.11 4.33 4.79
N LEU A 342 7.15 3.65 4.14
CA LEU A 342 5.72 3.86 4.34
C LEU A 342 5.26 3.53 5.76
N GLY A 343 5.86 2.52 6.38
CA GLY A 343 5.56 2.06 7.73
C GLY A 343 6.53 0.97 8.18
N MET A 344 6.18 0.31 9.29
CA MET A 344 7.04 -0.71 9.92
C MET A 344 7.11 -1.99 9.11
N LEU A 345 6.00 -2.44 8.53
CA LEU A 345 6.01 -3.65 7.70
C LEU A 345 6.85 -3.44 6.44
N HIS A 346 6.77 -2.24 5.85
CA HIS A 346 7.61 -1.89 4.71
C HIS A 346 9.10 -1.93 5.07
N LEU A 347 9.50 -1.44 6.25
CA LEU A 347 10.88 -1.54 6.74
C LEU A 347 11.33 -3.01 6.84
N GLU A 348 10.53 -3.86 7.47
CA GLU A 348 10.84 -5.29 7.62
C GLU A 348 10.99 -5.99 6.26
N ILE A 349 10.09 -5.70 5.32
CA ILE A 349 10.15 -6.25 3.96
C ILE A 349 11.45 -5.84 3.28
N ILE A 350 11.83 -4.55 3.33
CA ILE A 350 13.08 -4.09 2.71
C ILE A 350 14.29 -4.75 3.36
N GLN A 351 14.30 -4.92 4.68
CA GLN A 351 15.37 -5.61 5.39
C GLN A 351 15.50 -7.08 4.95
N GLU A 352 14.39 -7.82 4.89
CA GLU A 352 14.41 -9.23 4.47
C GLU A 352 14.78 -9.38 2.98
N ARG A 353 14.37 -8.44 2.13
CA ARG A 353 14.78 -8.42 0.72
C ARG A 353 16.27 -8.16 0.55
N LEU A 354 16.87 -7.25 1.33
CA LEU A 354 18.32 -7.04 1.33
C LEU A 354 19.07 -8.34 1.67
N GLU A 355 18.62 -9.04 2.71
CA GLU A 355 19.24 -10.30 3.14
C GLU A 355 19.05 -11.42 2.10
N ARG A 356 17.84 -11.60 1.55
CA ARG A 356 17.54 -12.74 0.68
C ARG A 356 17.91 -12.53 -0.78
N GLU A 357 17.66 -11.34 -1.33
CA GLU A 357 17.89 -11.05 -2.75
C GLU A 357 19.33 -10.64 -3.03
N PHE A 358 20.01 -10.05 -2.04
CA PHE A 358 21.34 -9.47 -2.19
C PHE A 358 22.40 -10.03 -1.22
N ASP A 359 22.05 -11.02 -0.39
CA ASP A 359 22.95 -11.59 0.64
C ASP A 359 23.52 -10.51 1.59
N MET A 360 22.75 -9.43 1.80
CA MET A 360 23.19 -8.25 2.53
C MET A 360 22.57 -8.21 3.91
N THR A 361 23.36 -8.59 4.92
CA THR A 361 22.93 -8.49 6.32
C THR A 361 23.13 -7.06 6.84
N VAL A 362 22.07 -6.46 7.35
CA VAL A 362 22.08 -5.06 7.80
C VAL A 362 21.66 -4.90 9.26
N ILE A 363 22.21 -3.88 9.90
CA ILE A 363 21.83 -3.37 11.22
C ILE A 363 20.89 -2.19 11.02
N THR A 364 19.71 -2.25 11.63
CA THR A 364 18.72 -1.17 11.62
C THR A 364 18.73 -0.42 12.96
N THR A 365 18.71 0.91 12.91
CA THR A 365 18.51 1.72 14.12
C THR A 365 17.05 1.69 14.54
N VAL A 366 16.77 2.19 15.76
CA VAL A 366 15.39 2.43 16.18
C VAL A 366 14.69 3.35 15.16
N PRO A 367 13.53 2.94 14.62
CA PRO A 367 12.79 3.77 13.67
C PRO A 367 12.22 5.01 14.37
N ASN A 368 12.11 6.10 13.63
CA ASN A 368 11.49 7.34 14.10
C ASN A 368 10.60 7.94 13.01
N VAL A 369 9.99 9.07 13.30
CA VAL A 369 9.22 9.88 12.34
C VAL A 369 9.95 11.18 12.04
N SER A 370 9.56 11.84 10.95
CA SER A 370 10.07 13.16 10.61
C SER A 370 9.36 14.26 11.42
N TYR A 371 10.11 15.22 11.95
CA TYR A 371 9.59 16.36 12.70
C TYR A 371 9.90 17.69 12.01
N ASN A 372 9.09 18.70 12.28
CA ASN A 372 9.36 20.08 11.86
C ASN A 372 9.83 20.89 13.07
N ALA A 373 11.09 21.34 13.07
CA ALA A 373 11.62 22.24 14.08
C ALA A 373 11.69 23.67 13.57
N TYR A 374 11.49 24.63 14.48
CA TYR A 374 11.61 26.06 14.18
C TYR A 374 12.54 26.69 15.20
N THR A 375 13.34 27.65 14.76
CA THR A 375 14.27 28.37 15.65
C THR A 375 13.73 29.73 16.04
N ASN A 376 14.17 30.26 17.17
CA ASN A 376 13.80 31.61 17.62
C ASN A 376 14.25 32.70 16.64
N LYS A 377 15.28 32.42 15.83
CA LYS A 377 15.80 33.34 14.82
C LYS A 377 14.95 33.33 13.53
N HIS A 378 14.44 32.15 13.16
CA HIS A 378 13.64 31.94 11.96
C HIS A 378 12.36 31.14 12.33
N PRO A 379 11.34 31.80 12.92
CA PRO A 379 10.15 31.11 13.46
C PRO A 379 9.21 30.55 12.38
N ASP A 380 9.41 30.95 11.13
CA ASP A 380 8.62 30.54 9.95
C ASP A 380 9.40 29.65 8.98
N GLU A 381 10.70 29.42 9.23
CA GLU A 381 11.53 28.54 8.41
C GLU A 381 11.56 27.15 9.02
N VAL A 382 11.06 26.17 8.26
CA VAL A 382 11.01 24.77 8.69
C VAL A 382 12.39 24.15 8.58
N ILE A 383 12.86 23.59 9.69
CA ILE A 383 14.00 22.67 9.73
C ILE A 383 13.44 21.26 9.85
N LEU A 384 13.63 20.45 8.80
CA LEU A 384 13.24 19.05 8.83
C LEU A 384 14.20 18.28 9.72
N VAL A 385 13.67 17.58 10.72
CA VAL A 385 14.44 16.79 11.68
C VAL A 385 14.12 15.32 11.43
N ASN A 386 15.04 14.63 10.76
CA ASN A 386 14.93 13.19 10.48
C ASN A 386 15.84 12.39 11.42
N ASN A 387 16.94 12.97 11.87
CA ASN A 387 17.83 12.41 12.88
C ASN A 387 17.73 13.23 14.18
N PRO A 388 17.82 12.59 15.38
CA PRO A 388 17.98 13.30 16.64
C PRO A 388 19.08 14.37 16.66
N SER A 389 20.11 14.24 15.84
CA SER A 389 21.20 15.22 15.67
C SER A 389 20.83 16.46 14.85
N ASP A 390 19.76 16.40 14.06
CA ASP A 390 19.25 17.56 13.32
C ASP A 390 18.46 18.53 14.22
N LEU A 391 18.04 18.06 15.42
CA LEU A 391 17.27 18.88 16.34
C LEU A 391 18.10 20.10 16.80
N PRO A 392 17.61 21.33 16.61
CA PRO A 392 18.30 22.52 17.08
C PRO A 392 18.53 22.52 18.58
N GLU A 393 19.61 23.17 19.02
CA GLU A 393 19.94 23.32 20.43
C GLU A 393 18.76 23.93 21.22
N PRO A 394 18.43 23.42 22.42
CA PRO A 394 17.26 23.87 23.19
C PRO A 394 17.22 25.37 23.45
N SER A 395 18.38 26.04 23.51
CA SER A 395 18.48 27.49 23.69
C SER A 395 17.99 28.30 22.48
N THR A 396 18.07 27.72 21.29
CA THR A 396 17.68 28.34 20.02
C THR A 396 16.35 27.83 19.48
N LEU A 397 15.86 26.71 20.03
CA LEU A 397 14.62 26.07 19.65
C LEU A 397 13.40 26.93 20.04
N ASN A 398 12.47 27.09 19.12
CA ASN A 398 11.20 27.80 19.34
C ASN A 398 10.06 26.80 19.63
N ARG A 399 9.82 25.92 18.66
CA ARG A 399 8.82 24.85 18.75
C ARG A 399 9.24 23.68 17.86
N VAL A 400 8.71 22.51 18.19
CA VAL A 400 8.78 21.32 17.34
C VAL A 400 7.36 20.86 17.07
N GLU A 401 7.09 20.48 15.84
CA GLU A 401 5.82 19.91 15.42
C GLU A 401 6.06 18.45 15.01
N GLU A 402 5.21 17.57 15.53
CA GLU A 402 5.25 16.14 15.23
C GLU A 402 4.05 15.72 14.36
N PRO A 403 4.19 14.68 13.54
CA PRO A 403 3.11 14.17 12.70
C PRO A 403 2.06 13.48 13.56
N TYR A 404 0.81 13.87 13.33
CA TYR A 404 -0.38 13.26 13.90
C TYR A 404 -1.13 12.48 12.83
N ILE A 405 -1.78 11.42 13.27
CA ILE A 405 -2.66 10.61 12.45
C ILE A 405 -4.03 10.50 13.09
N LYS A 406 -5.03 10.29 12.25
CA LYS A 406 -6.33 9.79 12.63
C LYS A 406 -6.28 8.27 12.56
N ALA A 407 -6.20 7.64 13.73
CA ALA A 407 -6.27 6.21 13.93
C ALA A 407 -7.73 5.74 13.97
N THR A 408 -8.04 4.69 13.23
CA THR A 408 -9.32 3.99 13.25
C THR A 408 -9.08 2.58 13.79
N ILE A 409 -9.71 2.25 14.93
CA ILE A 409 -9.59 0.94 15.56
C ILE A 409 -10.98 0.31 15.63
N ILE A 410 -11.12 -0.89 15.06
CA ILE A 410 -12.33 -1.68 15.21
C ILE A 410 -12.04 -2.82 16.18
N THR A 411 -12.86 -2.96 17.22
CA THR A 411 -12.72 -4.03 18.20
C THR A 411 -14.08 -4.53 18.70
N LYS A 412 -14.08 -5.60 19.49
CA LYS A 412 -15.31 -6.02 20.18
C LYS A 412 -15.62 -5.09 21.35
N SER A 413 -16.90 -4.89 21.63
CA SER A 413 -17.40 -4.04 22.73
C SER A 413 -16.75 -4.37 24.08
N ASP A 414 -16.49 -5.65 24.35
CA ASP A 414 -15.80 -6.14 25.56
C ASP A 414 -14.38 -5.60 25.75
N TYR A 415 -13.67 -5.26 24.66
CA TYR A 415 -12.27 -4.83 24.72
C TYR A 415 -12.08 -3.31 24.62
N VAL A 416 -13.16 -2.54 24.43
CA VAL A 416 -13.10 -1.07 24.26
C VAL A 416 -12.32 -0.41 25.38
N GLY A 417 -12.57 -0.77 26.66
CA GLY A 417 -11.88 -0.16 27.79
C GLY A 417 -10.35 -0.37 27.77
N ASN A 418 -9.90 -1.57 27.38
CA ASN A 418 -8.47 -1.89 27.28
C ASN A 418 -7.81 -1.14 26.11
N VAL A 419 -8.49 -1.11 24.97
CA VAL A 419 -8.02 -0.40 23.77
C VAL A 419 -7.93 1.10 24.02
N MET A 420 -8.98 1.71 24.61
CA MET A 420 -8.96 3.13 24.98
C MET A 420 -7.80 3.45 25.93
N SER A 421 -7.56 2.61 26.93
CA SER A 421 -6.46 2.82 27.89
C SER A 421 -5.10 2.81 27.20
N LEU A 422 -4.87 1.90 26.25
CA LEU A 422 -3.65 1.85 25.45
C LEU A 422 -3.50 3.11 24.58
N CYS A 423 -4.56 3.55 23.89
CA CYS A 423 -4.52 4.75 23.06
C CYS A 423 -4.22 6.01 23.89
N ILE A 424 -4.83 6.14 25.07
CA ILE A 424 -4.58 7.27 25.98
C ILE A 424 -3.14 7.25 26.52
N GLU A 425 -2.62 6.08 26.91
CA GLU A 425 -1.20 5.93 27.30
C GLU A 425 -0.26 6.41 26.19
N LYS A 426 -0.65 6.17 24.94
CA LYS A 426 0.06 6.57 23.72
C LYS A 426 -0.32 7.98 23.24
N ARG A 427 -0.79 8.85 24.14
CA ARG A 427 -1.13 10.26 23.88
C ARG A 427 -2.24 10.47 22.84
N GLY A 428 -3.10 9.47 22.65
CA GLY A 428 -4.24 9.54 21.75
C GLY A 428 -5.43 10.28 22.35
N GLU A 429 -6.02 11.16 21.56
CA GLU A 429 -7.24 11.90 21.88
C GLU A 429 -8.41 11.26 21.13
N ILE A 430 -9.43 10.78 21.86
CA ILE A 430 -10.61 10.19 21.22
C ILE A 430 -11.38 11.28 20.47
N THR A 431 -11.65 11.05 19.19
CA THR A 431 -12.41 11.96 18.34
C THR A 431 -13.82 11.46 18.08
N ASN A 432 -13.99 10.14 17.95
CA ASN A 432 -15.29 9.54 17.72
C ASN A 432 -15.38 8.12 18.29
N GLN A 433 -16.59 7.69 18.61
CA GLN A 433 -16.92 6.31 18.97
C GLN A 433 -18.26 5.95 18.35
N THR A 434 -18.24 5.00 17.42
CA THR A 434 -19.44 4.52 16.72
C THR A 434 -19.61 3.03 16.96
N TYR A 435 -20.82 2.61 17.34
CA TYR A 435 -21.17 1.20 17.33
C TYR A 435 -21.54 0.82 15.90
N LEU A 436 -20.73 -0.04 15.29
CA LEU A 436 -21.03 -0.61 13.97
C LEU A 436 -22.16 -1.62 14.13
N THR A 437 -22.06 -2.46 15.16
CA THR A 437 -23.11 -3.39 15.58
C THR A 437 -23.20 -3.43 17.11
N THR A 438 -24.06 -4.29 17.66
CA THR A 438 -24.14 -4.52 19.11
C THR A 438 -22.84 -5.05 19.72
N GLU A 439 -22.03 -5.76 18.93
CA GLU A 439 -20.78 -6.37 19.40
C GLU A 439 -19.52 -5.67 18.88
N ARG A 440 -19.61 -4.84 17.83
CA ARG A 440 -18.46 -4.19 17.20
C ARG A 440 -18.49 -2.67 17.38
N VAL A 441 -17.35 -2.13 17.80
CA VAL A 441 -17.15 -0.70 18.04
C VAL A 441 -15.99 -0.20 17.21
N GLU A 442 -16.24 0.87 16.47
CA GLU A 442 -15.23 1.70 15.83
C GLU A 442 -14.84 2.84 16.76
N LEU A 443 -13.55 2.97 17.04
CA LEU A 443 -12.96 4.05 17.80
C LEU A 443 -12.06 4.87 16.89
N SER A 444 -12.27 6.18 16.85
CA SER A 444 -11.38 7.10 16.15
C SER A 444 -10.56 7.90 17.16
N PHE A 445 -9.25 7.98 16.94
CA PHE A 445 -8.32 8.75 17.75
C PHE A 445 -7.43 9.65 16.89
N ASP A 446 -7.16 10.86 17.37
CA ASP A 446 -6.01 11.62 16.89
C ASP A 446 -4.81 11.28 17.77
N MET A 447 -3.73 10.76 17.19
CA MET A 447 -2.56 10.35 17.94
C MET A 447 -1.25 10.66 17.21
N PRO A 448 -0.14 10.89 17.94
CA PRO A 448 1.17 11.09 17.34
C PRO A 448 1.65 9.82 16.65
N LEU A 449 2.13 9.94 15.41
CA LEU A 449 2.65 8.80 14.65
C LEU A 449 3.83 8.12 15.37
N ALA A 450 4.68 8.91 16.03
CA ALA A 450 5.86 8.42 16.77
C ALA A 450 5.50 7.37 17.84
N GLU A 451 4.31 7.45 18.43
CA GLU A 451 3.86 6.53 19.48
C GLU A 451 3.40 5.17 18.93
N ILE A 452 3.10 5.12 17.63
CA ILE A 452 2.58 3.93 16.94
C ILE A 452 3.70 3.11 16.30
N VAL A 453 4.73 3.79 15.78
CA VAL A 453 5.88 3.15 15.13
C VAL A 453 6.54 2.11 16.04
N PHE A 454 6.49 2.30 17.37
CA PHE A 454 7.10 1.40 18.33
C PHE A 454 6.06 0.63 19.18
N ASP A 455 5.99 -0.69 18.97
CA ASP A 455 5.28 -1.70 19.80
C ASP A 455 3.76 -1.49 19.94
N PHE A 456 3.16 -0.52 19.24
CA PHE A 456 1.72 -0.24 19.38
C PHE A 456 0.87 -1.38 18.85
N TYR A 457 1.21 -1.92 17.68
CA TYR A 457 0.42 -2.95 17.02
C TYR A 457 0.41 -4.26 17.81
N ASP A 458 1.56 -4.68 18.33
CA ASP A 458 1.68 -5.89 19.15
C ASP A 458 0.94 -5.77 20.48
N ARG A 459 1.04 -4.59 21.12
CA ARG A 459 0.26 -4.29 22.32
C ARG A 459 -1.23 -4.24 22.03
N LEU A 460 -1.66 -3.63 20.92
CA LEU A 460 -3.06 -3.55 20.53
C LEU A 460 -3.65 -4.96 20.32
N LYS A 461 -2.93 -5.83 19.61
CA LYS A 461 -3.30 -7.24 19.47
C LYS A 461 -3.37 -7.94 20.83
N THR A 462 -2.42 -7.69 21.72
CA THR A 462 -2.39 -8.31 23.05
C THR A 462 -3.60 -7.90 23.90
N VAL A 463 -3.88 -6.59 24.02
CA VAL A 463 -4.96 -6.08 24.88
C VAL A 463 -6.37 -6.41 24.36
N SER A 464 -6.48 -6.64 23.06
CA SER A 464 -7.72 -7.05 22.39
C SER A 464 -7.82 -8.54 22.12
N ARG A 465 -6.82 -9.35 22.51
CA ARG A 465 -6.69 -10.78 22.16
C ARG A 465 -6.78 -11.05 20.65
N GLY A 466 -6.29 -10.12 19.84
CA GLY A 466 -6.29 -10.19 18.39
C GLY A 466 -7.61 -9.76 17.73
N TYR A 467 -8.61 -9.34 18.50
CA TYR A 467 -9.90 -8.89 17.94
C TYR A 467 -9.89 -7.43 17.47
N ALA A 468 -8.87 -6.65 17.82
CA ALA A 468 -8.72 -5.30 17.31
C ALA A 468 -7.99 -5.29 15.96
N SER A 469 -8.58 -4.60 15.00
CA SER A 469 -7.91 -4.17 13.76
C SER A 469 -7.65 -2.68 13.81
N PHE A 470 -6.61 -2.25 13.11
CA PHE A 470 -6.10 -0.89 13.14
C PHE A 470 -5.80 -0.41 11.73
N ASP A 471 -6.21 0.82 11.45
CA ASP A 471 -5.89 1.57 10.24
C ASP A 471 -5.64 3.03 10.62
N TYR A 472 -4.96 3.81 9.77
CA TYR A 472 -4.71 5.21 10.06
C TYR A 472 -4.51 6.06 8.81
N SER A 473 -4.77 7.36 8.95
CA SER A 473 -4.51 8.37 7.92
C SER A 473 -3.79 9.59 8.53
N PRO A 474 -2.84 10.23 7.82
CA PRO A 474 -2.19 11.45 8.32
C PRO A 474 -3.19 12.62 8.46
N VAL A 475 -3.12 13.38 9.56
CA VAL A 475 -3.94 14.60 9.80
C VAL A 475 -3.11 15.87 9.98
N GLY A 476 -1.85 15.83 9.53
CA GLY A 476 -0.92 16.95 9.58
C GLY A 476 -0.06 16.98 10.84
N LEU A 477 0.51 18.15 11.12
CA LEU A 477 1.50 18.34 12.17
C LEU A 477 0.89 19.08 13.36
N ARG A 478 1.29 18.71 14.58
CA ARG A 478 0.90 19.42 15.81
C ARG A 478 2.12 19.75 16.67
N THR A 479 2.08 20.89 17.33
CA THR A 479 3.14 21.30 18.26
C THR A 479 3.25 20.32 19.42
N SER A 480 4.48 19.92 19.74
CA SER A 480 4.77 18.94 20.79
C SER A 480 6.01 19.30 21.61
N LYS A 481 6.09 18.73 22.81
CA LYS A 481 7.23 18.92 23.73
C LYS A 481 8.16 17.73 23.64
N LEU A 482 9.03 17.76 22.64
CA LEU A 482 10.02 16.72 22.41
C LEU A 482 11.35 17.07 23.09
N VAL A 483 11.99 16.04 23.63
CA VAL A 483 13.34 16.10 24.20
C VAL A 483 14.23 15.07 23.52
N LYS A 484 15.50 15.43 23.36
CA LYS A 484 16.53 14.53 22.89
C LYS A 484 17.09 13.74 24.06
N VAL A 485 17.04 12.41 23.98
CA VAL A 485 17.64 11.49 24.93
C VAL A 485 18.87 10.87 24.29
N ASP A 486 20.04 11.21 24.84
CA ASP A 486 21.34 10.71 24.38
C ASP A 486 21.80 9.55 25.27
N VAL A 487 22.27 8.47 24.65
CA VAL A 487 22.90 7.34 25.35
C VAL A 487 24.42 7.49 25.32
N LEU A 488 25.05 7.41 26.48
CA LEU A 488 26.50 7.49 26.63
C LEU A 488 27.06 6.13 27.05
N LEU A 489 27.99 5.59 26.27
CA LEU A 489 28.77 4.40 26.62
C LEU A 489 30.19 4.82 26.99
N ASN A 490 30.61 4.51 28.22
CA ASN A 490 31.90 4.93 28.78
C ASN A 490 32.15 6.45 28.69
N GLY A 491 31.09 7.26 28.80
CA GLY A 491 31.16 8.72 28.68
C GLY A 491 31.18 9.26 27.26
N ASN A 492 31.23 8.39 26.25
CA ASN A 492 31.14 8.78 24.84
C ASN A 492 29.70 8.65 24.36
N LYS A 493 29.19 9.70 23.71
CA LYS A 493 27.86 9.69 23.10
C LYS A 493 27.81 8.70 21.94
N VAL A 494 26.71 7.94 21.88
CA VAL A 494 26.43 6.99 20.81
C VAL A 494 25.22 7.50 20.03
N ASP A 495 25.48 8.15 18.90
CA ASP A 495 24.44 8.81 18.10
C ASP A 495 23.38 7.83 17.59
N ALA A 496 23.78 6.60 17.22
CA ALA A 496 22.87 5.55 16.75
C ALA A 496 21.85 5.07 17.79
N LEU A 497 22.09 5.33 19.08
CA LEU A 497 21.18 5.00 20.19
C LEU A 497 20.41 6.22 20.72
N SER A 498 20.66 7.40 20.16
CA SER A 498 19.96 8.61 20.58
C SER A 498 18.53 8.61 20.02
N ALA A 499 17.58 9.17 20.77
CA ALA A 499 16.17 9.19 20.38
C ALA A 499 15.51 10.55 20.67
N LEU A 500 14.49 10.87 19.88
CA LEU A 500 13.59 12.00 20.13
C LEU A 500 12.31 11.46 20.74
N LEU A 501 12.00 11.88 21.97
CA LEU A 501 10.89 11.36 22.75
C LEU A 501 10.06 12.50 23.33
N HIS A 502 8.78 12.24 23.60
CA HIS A 502 7.95 13.17 24.35
C HIS A 502 8.48 13.32 25.78
N GLN A 503 8.47 14.55 26.30
CA GLN A 503 9.02 14.89 27.63
C GLN A 503 8.46 13.99 28.75
N ASP A 504 7.17 13.68 28.68
CA ASP A 504 6.49 12.88 29.72
C ASP A 504 6.97 11.42 29.77
N ASN A 505 7.38 10.85 28.61
CA ASN A 505 7.81 9.45 28.49
C ASN A 505 9.34 9.29 28.49
N ALA A 506 10.09 10.39 28.39
CA ALA A 506 11.54 10.37 28.19
C ALA A 506 12.30 9.67 29.33
N TYR A 507 11.85 9.81 30.58
CA TYR A 507 12.50 9.18 31.73
C TYR A 507 12.34 7.65 31.71
N ASP A 508 11.11 7.16 31.52
CA ASP A 508 10.82 5.73 31.57
C ASP A 508 11.45 4.98 30.40
N ILE A 509 11.41 5.57 29.19
CA ILE A 509 12.07 5.00 28.01
C ILE A 509 13.59 5.06 28.17
N GLY A 510 14.14 6.19 28.61
CA GLY A 510 15.59 6.31 28.85
C GLY A 510 16.09 5.30 29.88
N LYS A 511 15.31 5.05 30.94
CA LYS A 511 15.61 4.00 31.92
C LYS A 511 15.61 2.61 31.27
N LYS A 512 14.58 2.27 30.49
CA LYS A 512 14.50 0.99 29.77
C LYS A 512 15.62 0.79 28.75
N MET A 513 16.13 1.86 28.13
CA MET A 513 17.26 1.79 27.20
C MET A 513 18.59 1.48 27.92
N CYS A 514 18.69 1.81 29.22
CA CYS A 514 19.88 1.54 30.03
C CYS A 514 19.83 0.19 30.77
N GLU A 515 18.62 -0.35 31.02
CA GLU A 515 18.40 -1.70 31.55
C GLU A 515 18.66 -2.76 30.49
#